data_AF-A0A966V4D7-F1
#
_entry.id   AF-A0A966V4D7-F1
#
_cell.length_a   1.000
_cell.length_b   1.000
_cell.length_c   1.000
_cell.angle_alpha   90.00
_cell.angle_beta   90.00
_cell.angle_gamma   90.00
#
_symmetry.space_group_name_H-M   'P 1'
#
loop_
_entity.id
_entity.type
_entity.pdbx_description
1 polymer ?
#
loop_
_entity_poly.entity_id
_entity_poly.type
_entity_poly.pdbx_seq_one_letter_code
_entity_poly.pdbx_strand_id
1 'polypeptide(L)'
;MADAEPLAATVQPLAPPTAAIAAPATGIFRSLNFFNARLYFLGLLLSNIGSWLQGTAMAYLVYRLTGRASDLGYNVAFQFLPMLFLGTWAGGVADRFNRRTIMLVTQI
;
A
#
# COMPACT_ATOMS: atom_id res chain seq x y z
N MET A 1 -53.00 56.58 -8.56
CA MET A 1 -51.74 56.95 -9.20
C MET A 1 -50.68 56.85 -8.10
N ALA A 2 -50.30 55.62 -7.75
CA ALA A 2 -49.21 54.86 -8.39
C ALA A 2 -47.87 55.49 -7.94
N ASP A 3 -46.96 54.87 -7.19
CA ASP A 3 -46.73 53.48 -6.81
C ASP A 3 -45.88 53.51 -5.52
N ALA A 4 -46.27 52.76 -4.49
CA ALA A 4 -45.43 52.54 -3.31
C ALA A 4 -45.61 51.10 -2.85
N GLU A 5 -45.29 50.17 -3.75
CA GLU A 5 -45.01 48.80 -3.34
C GLU A 5 -43.56 48.80 -2.81
N PRO A 6 -43.33 48.55 -1.51
CA PRO A 6 -41.98 48.30 -1.06
C PRO A 6 -41.57 46.99 -1.73
N LEU A 7 -40.49 47.02 -2.51
CA LEU A 7 -39.77 45.83 -2.91
C LEU A 7 -39.29 45.14 -1.62
N ALA A 8 -40.20 44.40 -1.00
CA ALA A 8 -39.90 43.37 -0.03
C ALA A 8 -39.11 42.34 -0.82
N ALA A 9 -37.81 42.62 -0.96
CA ALA A 9 -36.82 41.65 -1.29
C ALA A 9 -37.10 40.48 -0.37
N THR A 10 -37.76 39.47 -0.94
CA THR A 10 -37.93 38.19 -0.31
C THR A 10 -36.52 37.67 -0.22
N VAL A 11 -35.85 38.00 0.88
CA VAL A 11 -34.56 37.41 1.24
C VAL A 11 -34.91 35.96 1.52
N GLN A 12 -34.91 35.19 0.44
CA GLN A 12 -35.03 33.76 0.50
C GLN A 12 -33.89 33.30 1.41
N PRO A 13 -34.16 32.56 2.50
CA PRO A 13 -33.08 32.05 3.32
C PRO A 13 -32.21 31.21 2.40
N LEU A 14 -30.96 31.64 2.19
CA LEU A 14 -29.94 30.82 1.55
C LEU A 14 -29.81 29.59 2.45
N ALA A 15 -30.50 28.51 2.08
CA ALA A 15 -30.26 27.21 2.66
C ALA A 15 -28.74 27.01 2.60
N PRO A 16 -28.09 26.59 3.72
CA PRO A 16 -26.65 26.39 3.69
C PRO A 16 -26.35 25.48 2.49
N PRO A 17 -25.27 25.73 1.73
CA PRO A 17 -24.82 24.84 0.66
C PRO A 17 -24.27 23.55 1.28
N THR A 18 -25.11 22.83 2.02
CA THR A 18 -24.99 21.39 2.25
C THR A 18 -25.68 20.70 1.08
N ALA A 19 -25.41 21.16 -0.14
CA ALA A 19 -25.73 20.42 -1.34
C ALA A 19 -24.96 19.11 -1.21
N ALA A 20 -25.72 18.06 -0.90
CA ALA A 20 -25.34 16.67 -0.81
C ALA A 20 -23.89 16.40 -1.20
N ILE A 21 -23.01 16.20 -0.22
CA ILE A 21 -21.78 15.46 -0.46
C ILE A 21 -22.27 14.08 -0.91
N ALA A 22 -22.36 13.88 -2.23
CA ALA A 22 -22.78 12.62 -2.81
C ALA A 22 -21.94 11.54 -2.15
N ALA A 23 -22.60 10.63 -1.43
CA ALA A 23 -21.93 9.58 -0.70
C ALA A 23 -20.98 8.87 -1.68
N PRO A 24 -19.68 8.78 -1.38
CA PRO A 24 -18.75 8.16 -2.31
C PRO A 24 -19.22 6.73 -2.56
N ALA A 25 -19.49 6.37 -3.81
CA ALA A 25 -19.80 4.98 -4.17
C ALA A 25 -18.59 4.11 -3.75
N THR A 26 -18.78 3.32 -2.70
CA THR A 26 -17.72 2.55 -2.02
C THR A 26 -17.51 1.23 -2.74
N GLY A 27 -16.81 1.25 -3.88
CA GLY A 27 -16.35 0.04 -4.55
C GLY A 27 -14.87 -0.23 -4.25
N ILE A 28 -14.51 -1.45 -3.85
CA ILE A 28 -13.12 -1.88 -3.55
C ILE A 28 -12.18 -1.59 -4.74
N PHE A 29 -12.70 -1.62 -5.97
CA PHE A 29 -11.95 -1.39 -7.20
C PHE A 29 -12.00 0.05 -7.72
N ARG A 30 -12.55 1.01 -6.96
CA ARG A 30 -12.65 2.41 -7.42
C ARG A 30 -11.29 3.02 -7.72
N SER A 31 -10.24 2.61 -6.99
CA SER A 31 -8.87 3.09 -7.20
C SER A 31 -8.33 2.70 -8.59
N LEU A 32 -8.74 1.55 -9.16
CA LEU A 32 -8.24 1.08 -10.47
C LEU A 32 -8.76 1.92 -11.65
N ASN A 33 -9.74 2.81 -11.45
CA ASN A 33 -10.22 3.73 -12.48
C ASN A 33 -9.21 4.85 -12.80
N PHE A 34 -8.24 5.11 -11.91
CA PHE A 34 -7.19 6.09 -12.15
C PHE A 34 -6.00 5.44 -12.88
N PHE A 35 -5.53 6.05 -13.97
CA PHE A 35 -4.42 5.54 -14.78
C PHE A 35 -3.17 5.20 -13.94
N ASN A 36 -2.75 6.11 -13.06
CA ASN A 36 -1.60 5.92 -12.19
C ASN A 36 -1.78 4.75 -11.20
N ALA A 37 -2.99 4.58 -10.67
CA ALA A 37 -3.29 3.48 -9.76
C ALA A 37 -3.29 2.13 -10.47
N ARG A 38 -3.78 2.07 -11.72
CA ARG A 38 -3.69 0.87 -12.55
C ARG A 38 -2.25 0.52 -12.88
N LEU A 39 -1.43 1.51 -13.24
CA LEU A 39 -0.01 1.30 -13.54
C LEU A 39 0.76 0.82 -12.29
N TYR A 40 0.52 1.45 -11.14
CA TYR A 40 1.08 1.02 -9.87
C TYR A 40 0.67 -0.41 -9.51
N PHE A 41 -0.62 -0.75 -9.64
CA PHE A 41 -1.12 -2.08 -9.32
C PHE A 41 -0.53 -3.16 -10.23
N LEU A 42 -0.43 -2.90 -11.53
CA LEU A 42 0.22 -3.81 -12.47
C LEU A 42 1.72 -3.97 -12.17
N GLY A 43 2.41 -2.86 -11.85
CA GLY A 43 3.80 -2.90 -11.40
C GLY A 43 3.97 -3.75 -10.15
N LEU A 44 3.11 -3.54 -9.15
CA LEU A 44 3.11 -4.30 -7.90
C LEU A 44 2.87 -5.80 -8.13
N LEU A 45 1.89 -6.16 -8.97
CA LEU A 45 1.63 -7.54 -9.34
C LEU A 45 2.83 -8.16 -10.03
N LEU A 46 3.39 -7.49 -11.03
CA LEU A 46 4.51 -8.01 -11.81
C LEU A 46 5.77 -8.17 -10.96
N SER A 47 6.08 -7.18 -10.11
CA SER A 47 7.18 -7.24 -9.15
C SER A 47 7.00 -8.40 -8.18
N ASN A 48 5.79 -8.60 -7.65
CA ASN A 48 5.52 -9.70 -6.72
C ASN A 48 5.73 -11.05 -7.41
N ILE A 49 5.23 -11.23 -8.63
CA ILE A 49 5.44 -12.43 -9.44
C ILE A 49 6.94 -12.65 -9.68
N GLY A 50 7.68 -11.59 -10.06
CA GLY A 50 9.13 -11.65 -10.28
C GLY A 50 9.89 -12.12 -9.04
N SER A 51 9.53 -11.62 -7.85
CA SER A 51 10.13 -12.05 -6.58
C SER A 51 9.89 -13.55 -6.30
N TRP A 52 8.68 -14.06 -6.54
CA TRP A 52 8.38 -15.49 -6.37
C TRP A 52 9.13 -16.35 -7.40
N LEU A 53 9.24 -15.87 -8.63
CA LEU A 53 10.02 -16.54 -9.68
C LEU A 53 11.50 -16.57 -9.34
N GLN A 54 12.06 -15.49 -8.79
CA GLN A 54 13.46 -15.43 -8.35
C GLN A 54 13.76 -16.52 -7.30
N GLY A 55 12.89 -16.69 -6.31
CA GLY A 55 13.01 -17.76 -5.31
C GLY A 55 12.99 -19.15 -5.93
N THR A 56 12.05 -19.38 -6.85
CA THR A 56 11.92 -20.67 -7.58
C THR A 56 13.14 -20.95 -8.48
N ALA A 57 13.63 -19.94 -9.18
CA ALA A 57 14.80 -20.05 -10.04
C ALA A 57 16.06 -20.37 -9.22
N MET A 58 16.25 -19.69 -8.09
CA MET A 58 17.35 -19.97 -7.17
C MET A 58 17.26 -21.40 -6.63
N ALA A 59 16.06 -21.85 -6.28
CA ALA A 59 15.81 -23.21 -5.83
C ALA A 59 16.19 -24.27 -6.87
N TYR A 60 15.77 -24.03 -8.12
CA TYR A 60 16.10 -24.90 -9.24
C TYR A 60 17.60 -24.91 -9.55
N LEU A 61 18.27 -23.74 -9.47
CA LEU A 61 19.71 -23.62 -9.71
C LEU A 61 20.53 -24.39 -8.66
N VAL A 62 20.17 -24.26 -7.38
CA VAL A 62 20.82 -25.01 -6.29
C VAL A 62 20.63 -26.52 -6.51
N TYR A 63 19.42 -26.96 -6.84
CA TYR A 63 19.17 -28.37 -7.14
C TYR A 63 20.00 -28.88 -8.32
N ARG A 64 20.15 -28.08 -9.39
CA ARG A 64 20.98 -28.42 -10.57
C ARG A 64 22.46 -28.53 -10.23
N LEU A 65 22.97 -27.71 -9.32
CA LEU A 65 24.38 -27.67 -8.96
C LEU A 65 24.77 -28.76 -7.96
N THR A 66 23.93 -29.06 -6.96
CA THR A 66 24.28 -30.05 -5.92
C THR A 66 23.61 -31.41 -6.08
N GLY A 67 22.57 -31.53 -6.91
CA GLY A 67 21.81 -32.78 -7.09
C GLY A 67 21.06 -33.26 -5.85
N ARG A 68 21.06 -32.47 -4.76
CA ARG A 68 20.48 -32.79 -3.46
C ARG A 68 19.46 -31.72 -3.07
N ALA A 69 18.22 -32.13 -2.82
CA ALA A 69 17.13 -31.23 -2.43
C ALA A 69 17.31 -30.60 -1.03
N SER A 70 18.27 -31.08 -0.22
CA SER A 70 18.58 -30.57 1.13
C SER A 70 19.09 -29.13 1.14
N ASP A 71 19.79 -28.71 0.09
CA ASP A 71 20.51 -27.43 0.09
C ASP A 71 19.58 -26.24 -0.14
N LEU A 72 18.44 -26.49 -0.78
CA LEU A 72 17.33 -25.56 -0.84
C LEU A 72 16.77 -25.28 0.56
N GLY A 73 16.64 -26.33 1.38
CA GLY A 73 16.20 -26.21 2.76
C GLY A 73 17.13 -25.34 3.60
N TYR A 74 18.45 -25.49 3.44
CA TYR A 74 19.43 -24.63 4.12
C TYR A 74 19.36 -23.18 3.64
N ASN A 75 19.25 -22.93 2.34
CA ASN A 75 19.13 -21.56 1.81
C ASN A 75 17.90 -20.83 2.38
N VAL A 76 16.76 -21.51 2.40
CA VAL A 76 15.52 -20.99 3.00
C VAL A 76 15.70 -20.80 4.52
N ALA A 77 16.28 -21.78 5.22
CA ALA A 77 16.54 -21.69 6.65
C ALA A 77 17.40 -20.47 6.99
N PHE A 78 18.51 -20.23 6.29
CA PHE A 78 19.38 -19.07 6.53
C PHE A 78 18.74 -17.73 6.14
N GLN A 79 17.77 -17.71 5.22
CA GLN A 79 17.03 -16.50 4.87
C GLN A 79 16.05 -16.11 5.98
N PHE A 80 15.37 -17.08 6.58
CA PHE A 80 14.39 -16.85 7.64
C PHE A 80 14.99 -16.84 9.05
N LEU A 81 16.15 -17.46 9.28
CA LEU A 81 16.82 -17.50 10.58
C LEU A 81 17.00 -16.11 11.19
N PRO A 82 17.71 -15.17 10.54
CA PRO A 82 17.91 -13.85 11.11
C PRO A 82 16.59 -13.11 11.29
N MET A 83 15.61 -13.32 10.40
CA MET A 83 14.29 -12.72 10.54
C MET A 83 13.52 -13.28 11.75
N LEU A 84 13.70 -14.56 12.09
CA LEU A 84 13.10 -15.18 13.26
C LEU A 84 13.71 -14.64 14.55
N PHE A 85 15.04 -14.60 14.64
CA PHE A 85 15.76 -14.15 15.83
C PHE A 85 15.70 -12.63 16.02
N LEU A 86 15.91 -11.88 14.93
CA LEU A 86 15.86 -10.42 14.96
C LEU A 86 14.43 -9.91 14.91
N GLY A 87 13.46 -10.63 14.35
CA GLY A 87 12.06 -10.19 14.28
C GLY A 87 11.39 -10.09 15.65
N THR A 88 11.62 -11.06 16.53
CA THR A 88 11.13 -11.00 17.93
C THR A 88 11.72 -9.81 18.68
N TRP A 89 12.99 -9.47 18.41
CA TRP A 89 13.65 -8.30 18.98
C TRP A 89 13.23 -6.99 18.28
N ALA A 90 13.00 -7.04 16.98
CA ALA A 90 12.64 -5.92 16.13
C ALA A 90 11.29 -5.33 16.50
N GLY A 91 10.33 -6.12 17.01
CA GLY A 91 9.08 -5.58 17.56
C GLY A 91 9.34 -4.60 18.72
N GLY A 92 10.20 -4.98 19.67
CA GLY A 92 10.56 -4.13 20.81
C GLY A 92 11.44 -2.94 20.46
N VAL A 93 12.25 -3.04 19.39
CA VAL A 93 13.05 -1.93 18.85
C VAL A 93 12.18 -0.99 18.01
N ALA A 94 11.25 -1.51 17.21
CA ALA A 94 10.36 -0.72 16.37
C ALA A 94 9.44 0.21 17.18
N ASP A 95 9.02 -0.24 18.36
CA ASP A 95 8.23 0.59 19.28
C ASP A 95 9.05 1.66 20.02
N ARG A 96 10.39 1.56 20.01
CA ARG A 96 11.29 2.49 20.71
C ARG A 96 12.00 3.51 19.82
N PHE A 97 12.11 3.28 18.52
CA PHE A 97 12.85 4.18 17.61
C PHE A 97 11.94 5.00 16.69
N ASN A 98 12.29 6.29 16.56
CA ASN A 98 11.57 7.26 15.76
C ASN A 98 11.63 6.88 14.26
N ARG A 99 10.49 6.94 13.53
CA ARG A 99 10.35 6.46 12.13
C ARG A 99 11.42 6.99 11.16
N ARG A 100 11.99 8.17 11.43
CA ARG A 100 13.07 8.78 10.64
C ARG A 100 14.39 8.02 10.72
N THR A 101 14.75 7.48 11.89
CA THR A 101 16.04 6.80 12.10
C THR A 101 16.07 5.44 11.42
N ILE A 102 14.96 4.70 11.46
CA ILE A 102 14.84 3.40 10.78
C ILE A 102 14.96 3.59 9.25
N MET A 103 14.32 4.63 8.70
CA MET A 103 14.36 4.88 7.25
C MET A 103 15.77 5.24 6.73
N LEU A 104 16.61 5.89 7.55
CA LEU A 104 17.99 6.23 7.17
C LEU A 104 18.96 5.04 7.30
N VAL A 105 18.74 4.13 8.26
CA VAL A 105 19.63 2.97 8.48
C VAL A 105 19.36 1.84 7.48
N THR A 106 18.10 1.64 7.07
CA THR A 106 17.74 0.55 6.16
C THR A 106 17.98 0.88 4.67
N GLN A 107 18.31 2.14 4.32
CA GLN A 107 18.54 2.61 2.95
C GLN A 107 20.04 2.69 2.58
N ILE A 108 20.86 1.81 3.13
CA ILE A 108 22.24 1.57 2.69
C ILE A 108 22.32 0.31 1.85
#